data_AF-A0A0S8IPH0-F1
#
_entry.id   AF-A0A0S8IPH0-F1
#
_cell.length_a   1.000
_cell.length_b   1.000
_cell.length_c   1.000
_cell.angle_alpha   90.00
_cell.angle_beta   90.00
_cell.angle_gamma   90.00
#
_symmetry.space_group_name_H-M   'P 1'
#
loop_
_entity.id
_entity.type
_entity.pdbx_description
1 polymer ?
#
loop_
_entity_poly.entity_id
_entity_poly.type
_entity_poly.pdbx_seq_one_letter_code
_entity_poly.pdbx_strand_id
1 'polypeptide(L)'
;MTKFYFDVRDVFRAPRLALSAKKILLQFMGLLVGYLGYLVFTYLAFLSSGSSFSETWEYRGLFPFGDFLFTEWYSWLIFIFGCLIALICWLLASTMVAKVTYEQLKGDDFYSSKEAFRFLKKHFAPAFLSPLSMLAFIAFLIICGIIVGLLGKIPYLGELGIGIFYLIPLFAAALCLAYVIFIFFVSLLLAPAVVATLKEDTFETIVQIFSTVWNQAWRYFVYTGLVGLMSKLGIFIFGYFSFRAVQFIHLSCGVFMKDKLTDITEQALSYITIPERFLDYFSNIFAGLNFRFHLPEIGPGIYLNWSGEISAFLIAISLIFIIFMVLSYGLAIISTGQTVTYIILRKKKDDDDLLKRKTETEEEEERREISEIPPEAEEEKEKA
;
A
#
# COMPACT_ATOMS: atom_id res chain seq x y z
N MET A 1 7.18 11.41 27.16
CA MET A 1 6.03 11.34 26.23
C MET A 1 5.86 12.69 25.52
N THR A 2 5.98 12.73 24.20
CA THR A 2 5.61 13.94 23.43
C THR A 2 4.11 14.15 23.51
N LYS A 3 3.64 15.33 23.92
CA LYS A 3 2.21 15.67 23.96
C LYS A 3 1.57 15.45 22.58
N PHE A 4 0.57 14.59 22.52
CA PHE A 4 -0.29 14.39 21.36
C PHE A 4 -1.40 15.43 21.40
N TYR A 5 -1.56 16.21 20.33
CA TYR A 5 -2.45 17.37 20.29
C TYR A 5 -3.83 17.06 19.68
N PHE A 6 -4.00 15.86 19.10
CA PHE A 6 -5.19 15.42 18.37
C PHE A 6 -5.57 16.39 17.24
N ASP A 7 -4.58 16.89 16.50
CA ASP A 7 -4.82 17.86 15.43
C ASP A 7 -3.76 17.80 14.32
N VAL A 8 -3.83 18.70 13.34
CA VAL A 8 -2.97 18.72 12.15
C VAL A 8 -1.47 18.66 12.47
N ARG A 9 -1.06 19.20 13.64
CA ARG A 9 0.33 19.19 14.13
C ARG A 9 0.90 17.79 14.28
N ASP A 10 0.07 16.81 14.65
CA ASP A 10 0.51 15.43 14.81
C ASP A 10 0.65 14.74 13.44
N VAL A 11 -0.15 15.13 12.45
CA VAL A 11 -0.06 14.64 11.06
C VAL A 11 1.30 15.00 10.43
N PHE A 12 1.81 16.21 10.68
CA PHE A 12 3.15 16.63 10.22
C PHE A 12 4.29 15.80 10.81
N ARG A 13 4.06 15.05 11.90
CA ARG A 13 5.08 14.16 12.47
C ARG A 13 5.20 12.84 11.72
N ALA A 14 4.28 12.52 10.81
CA ALA A 14 4.24 11.24 10.10
C ALA A 14 5.56 10.88 9.39
N PRO A 15 6.26 11.79 8.67
CA PRO A 15 7.56 11.46 8.06
C PRO A 15 8.63 11.03 9.05
N ARG A 16 8.70 11.72 10.20
CA ARG A 16 9.66 11.41 11.26
C ARG A 16 9.31 10.10 11.97
N LEU A 17 8.02 9.87 12.23
CA LEU A 17 7.54 8.62 12.84
C LEU A 17 7.72 7.41 11.91
N ALA A 18 7.62 7.62 10.60
CA ALA A 18 7.84 6.58 9.59
C ALA A 18 9.32 6.30 9.32
N LEU A 19 10.23 7.22 9.65
CA LEU A 19 11.68 7.08 9.47
C LEU A 19 12.27 6.13 10.54
N SER A 20 11.85 4.87 10.48
CA SER A 20 12.34 3.77 11.28
C SER A 20 12.68 2.62 10.34
N ALA A 21 13.91 2.09 10.45
CA ALA A 21 14.35 0.96 9.63
C ALA A 21 13.37 -0.22 9.71
N LYS A 22 12.75 -0.45 10.89
CA LYS A 22 11.74 -1.49 11.10
C LYS A 22 10.52 -1.30 10.18
N LYS A 23 9.98 -0.08 10.12
CA LYS A 23 8.76 0.25 9.35
C LYS A 23 9.04 0.22 7.84
N ILE A 24 10.18 0.80 7.44
CA ILE A 24 10.61 0.79 6.04
C ILE A 24 10.83 -0.64 5.56
N LEU A 25 11.49 -1.49 6.37
CA LEU A 25 11.75 -2.88 6.02
C LEU A 25 10.47 -3.72 5.92
N LEU A 26 9.50 -3.53 6.83
CA LEU A 26 8.19 -4.19 6.74
C LEU A 26 7.50 -3.85 5.42
N GLN A 27 7.51 -2.57 5.05
CA GLN A 27 6.92 -2.11 3.81
C GLN A 27 7.67 -2.62 2.57
N PHE A 28 9.00 -2.67 2.65
CA PHE A 28 9.87 -3.22 1.62
C PHE A 28 9.62 -4.70 1.38
N MET A 29 9.50 -5.50 2.45
CA MET A 29 9.20 -6.93 2.30
C MET A 29 7.82 -7.16 1.70
N GLY A 30 6.82 -6.38 2.11
CA GLY A 30 5.50 -6.40 1.48
C GLY A 30 5.54 -6.08 -0.01
N LEU A 31 6.26 -5.01 -0.39
CA LEU A 31 6.44 -4.64 -1.79
C LEU A 31 7.23 -5.68 -2.58
N LEU A 32 8.30 -6.23 -2.02
CA LEU A 32 9.14 -7.23 -2.68
C LEU A 32 8.35 -8.51 -2.96
N VAL A 33 7.64 -9.04 -1.97
CA VAL A 33 6.81 -10.26 -2.14
C VAL A 33 5.67 -9.99 -3.13
N GLY A 34 4.99 -8.85 -2.99
CA GLY A 34 3.93 -8.44 -3.91
C GLY A 34 4.43 -8.29 -5.35
N TYR A 35 5.60 -7.69 -5.53
CA TYR A 35 6.26 -7.53 -6.83
C TYR A 35 6.68 -8.86 -7.44
N LEU A 36 7.26 -9.78 -6.68
CA LEU A 36 7.63 -11.10 -7.19
C LEU A 36 6.39 -11.86 -7.66
N GLY A 37 5.28 -11.78 -6.91
CA GLY A 37 3.99 -12.29 -7.34
C GLY A 37 3.53 -11.65 -8.64
N TYR A 38 3.49 -10.32 -8.70
CA TYR A 38 3.15 -9.56 -9.90
C TYR A 38 4.01 -9.98 -11.11
N LEU A 39 5.33 -10.09 -10.94
CA LEU A 39 6.26 -10.43 -12.00
C LEU A 39 5.96 -11.83 -12.56
N VAL A 40 5.85 -12.84 -11.69
CA VAL A 40 5.55 -14.22 -12.10
C VAL A 40 4.23 -14.29 -12.89
N PHE A 41 3.15 -13.70 -12.36
CA PHE A 41 1.85 -13.73 -13.02
C PHE A 41 1.81 -12.90 -14.31
N THR A 42 2.54 -11.79 -14.38
CA THR A 42 2.63 -10.97 -15.59
C THR A 42 3.36 -11.72 -16.70
N TYR A 43 4.46 -12.41 -16.40
CA TYR A 43 5.14 -13.27 -17.37
C TYR A 43 4.27 -14.45 -17.82
N LEU A 44 3.52 -15.07 -16.90
CA LEU A 44 2.55 -16.11 -17.25
C LEU A 44 1.43 -15.58 -18.16
N ALA A 45 0.97 -14.34 -17.93
CA ALA A 45 -0.03 -13.69 -18.79
C ALA A 45 0.51 -13.43 -20.21
N PHE A 46 1.79 -13.04 -20.35
CA PHE A 46 2.40 -12.89 -21.67
C PHE A 46 2.57 -14.23 -22.39
N LEU A 47 3.02 -15.26 -21.68
CA LEU A 47 3.11 -16.62 -22.21
C LEU A 47 1.74 -17.14 -22.66
N SER A 48 0.69 -16.89 -21.88
CA SER A 48 -0.68 -17.31 -22.22
C SER A 48 -1.25 -16.53 -23.41
N SER A 49 -0.78 -15.31 -23.66
CA SER A 49 -1.15 -14.52 -24.85
C SER A 49 -0.39 -14.92 -26.12
N GLY A 50 0.53 -15.89 -26.04
CA GLY A 50 1.31 -16.39 -27.18
C GLY A 50 2.67 -15.71 -27.39
N SER A 51 3.09 -14.82 -26.49
CA SER A 51 4.42 -14.18 -26.55
C SER A 51 5.51 -15.15 -26.08
N SER A 52 6.68 -15.14 -26.74
CA SER A 52 7.81 -15.97 -26.30
C SER A 52 8.48 -15.37 -25.06
N PHE A 53 9.05 -16.22 -24.19
CA PHE A 53 9.75 -15.74 -22.98
C PHE A 53 10.95 -14.85 -23.32
N SER A 54 11.73 -15.23 -24.34
CA SER A 54 12.93 -14.50 -24.76
C SER A 54 12.59 -13.09 -25.23
N GLU A 55 11.57 -12.97 -26.09
CA GLU A 55 11.08 -11.69 -26.59
C GLU A 55 10.54 -10.82 -25.46
N THR A 56 9.74 -11.40 -24.57
CA THR A 56 9.20 -10.68 -23.41
C THR A 56 10.34 -10.15 -22.52
N TRP A 57 11.38 -10.96 -22.29
CA TRP A 57 12.54 -10.57 -21.49
C TRP A 57 13.35 -9.45 -22.13
N GLU A 58 13.56 -9.49 -23.45
CA GLU A 58 14.30 -8.48 -24.19
C GLU A 58 13.60 -7.10 -24.14
N TYR A 59 12.27 -7.07 -24.27
CA TYR A 59 11.51 -5.82 -24.25
C TYR A 59 11.13 -5.32 -22.86
N ARG A 60 11.04 -6.20 -21.86
CA ARG A 60 10.42 -5.88 -20.55
C ARG A 60 11.29 -6.16 -19.33
N GLY A 61 12.45 -6.78 -19.53
CA GLY A 61 13.49 -6.98 -18.52
C GLY A 61 12.95 -7.41 -17.15
N LEU A 62 13.46 -6.78 -16.09
CA LEU A 62 12.97 -7.09 -14.74
C LEU A 62 11.65 -6.39 -14.43
N PHE A 63 11.30 -5.30 -15.12
CA PHE A 63 10.14 -4.47 -14.83
C PHE A 63 9.15 -4.47 -16.00
N PRO A 64 8.26 -5.47 -16.10
CA PRO A 64 7.23 -5.49 -17.14
C PRO A 64 6.11 -4.48 -16.82
N PHE A 65 6.42 -3.20 -16.97
CA PHE A 65 5.51 -2.07 -16.82
C PHE A 65 5.30 -1.39 -18.18
N GLY A 66 4.04 -1.10 -18.52
CA GLY A 66 3.68 -0.39 -19.76
C GLY A 66 3.20 -1.33 -20.87
N ASP A 67 2.25 -0.87 -21.68
CA ASP A 67 1.69 -1.53 -22.88
C ASP A 67 1.34 -3.02 -22.70
N PHE A 68 0.29 -3.29 -21.94
CA PHE A 68 -0.30 -4.62 -21.78
C PHE A 68 -1.16 -4.99 -23.00
N LEU A 69 -0.53 -5.58 -24.02
CA LEU A 69 -1.19 -6.00 -25.25
C LEU A 69 -1.68 -7.46 -25.15
N PHE A 70 -2.41 -7.79 -24.08
CA PHE A 70 -3.03 -9.10 -23.96
C PHE A 70 -4.22 -9.18 -24.93
N THR A 71 -4.10 -10.04 -25.93
CA THR A 71 -5.16 -10.34 -26.91
C THR A 71 -6.33 -11.09 -26.27
N GLU A 72 -6.01 -12.01 -25.35
CA GLU A 72 -6.97 -12.96 -24.79
C GLU A 72 -7.46 -12.57 -23.39
N TRP A 73 -8.75 -12.79 -23.11
CA TRP A 73 -9.39 -12.39 -21.85
C TRP A 73 -8.84 -13.16 -20.62
N TYR A 74 -8.41 -14.40 -20.79
CA TYR A 74 -7.84 -15.19 -19.69
C TYR A 74 -6.46 -14.69 -19.28
N SER A 75 -5.68 -14.13 -20.21
CA SER A 75 -4.39 -13.49 -19.93
C SER A 75 -4.59 -12.25 -19.04
N TRP A 76 -5.66 -11.48 -19.30
CA TRP A 76 -6.08 -10.38 -18.42
C TRP A 76 -6.43 -10.86 -17.01
N LEU A 77 -7.10 -12.01 -16.85
CA LEU A 77 -7.41 -12.55 -15.52
C LEU A 77 -6.15 -12.95 -14.74
N ILE A 78 -5.19 -13.61 -15.40
CA ILE A 78 -3.89 -13.99 -14.80
C ILE A 78 -3.15 -12.73 -14.34
N PHE A 79 -3.11 -11.70 -15.19
CA PHE A 79 -2.49 -10.42 -14.85
C PHE A 79 -3.18 -9.73 -13.66
N ILE A 80 -4.51 -9.64 -13.68
CA ILE A 80 -5.30 -9.05 -12.58
C ILE A 80 -5.04 -9.80 -11.27
N PHE A 81 -4.90 -11.13 -11.31
CA PHE A 81 -4.57 -11.93 -10.13
C PHE A 81 -3.19 -11.56 -9.56
N GLY A 82 -2.18 -11.35 -10.40
CA GLY A 82 -0.87 -10.83 -9.99
C GLY A 82 -0.96 -9.45 -9.33
N CYS A 83 -1.75 -8.54 -9.91
CA CYS A 83 -2.02 -7.22 -9.33
C CYS A 83 -2.74 -7.30 -7.97
N LEU A 84 -3.68 -8.22 -7.81
CA LEU A 84 -4.39 -8.46 -6.55
C LEU A 84 -3.45 -8.97 -5.46
N ILE A 85 -2.51 -9.87 -5.79
CA ILE A 85 -1.49 -10.33 -4.83
C ILE A 85 -0.64 -9.13 -4.37
N ALA A 86 -0.18 -8.30 -5.29
CA ALA A 86 0.59 -7.10 -4.95
C ALA A 86 -0.20 -6.15 -4.03
N LEU A 87 -1.49 -5.94 -4.32
CA LEU A 87 -2.38 -5.12 -3.49
C LEU A 87 -2.56 -5.70 -2.09
N ILE A 88 -2.79 -7.01 -1.96
CA ILE A 88 -2.95 -7.69 -0.68
C ILE A 88 -1.66 -7.58 0.14
N CYS A 89 -0.50 -7.86 -0.47
CA CYS A 89 0.78 -7.72 0.21
C CYS A 89 1.04 -6.29 0.72
N TRP A 90 0.65 -5.29 -0.07
CA TRP A 90 0.72 -3.88 0.33
C TRP A 90 -0.19 -3.55 1.51
N LEU A 91 -1.44 -4.02 1.51
CA LEU A 91 -2.40 -3.83 2.61
C LEU A 91 -1.90 -4.48 3.90
N LEU A 92 -1.43 -5.73 3.83
CA LEU A 92 -0.89 -6.46 4.98
C LEU A 92 0.34 -5.77 5.58
N ALA A 93 1.27 -5.30 4.73
CA ALA A 93 2.42 -4.53 5.17
C ALA A 93 2.01 -3.21 5.82
N SER A 94 1.03 -2.51 5.23
CA SER A 94 0.48 -1.29 5.78
C SER A 94 -0.15 -1.51 7.15
N THR A 95 -0.81 -2.65 7.40
CA THR A 95 -1.38 -3.00 8.70
C THR A 95 -0.30 -3.23 9.75
N MET A 96 0.79 -3.93 9.39
CA MET A 96 1.93 -4.11 10.30
C MET A 96 2.58 -2.76 10.67
N VAL A 97 2.79 -1.88 9.69
CA VAL A 97 3.35 -0.53 9.93
C VAL A 97 2.40 0.32 10.80
N ALA A 98 1.09 0.22 10.56
CA ALA A 98 0.07 0.89 11.35
C ALA A 98 0.09 0.40 12.80
N LYS A 99 0.20 -0.92 13.02
CA LYS A 99 0.29 -1.52 14.36
C LYS A 99 1.54 -1.08 15.10
N VAL A 100 2.71 -1.15 14.47
CA VAL A 100 3.98 -0.65 15.05
C VAL A 100 3.85 0.84 15.41
N THR A 101 3.22 1.64 14.55
CA THR A 101 3.01 3.07 14.82
C THR A 101 2.07 3.30 16.00
N TYR A 102 0.99 2.52 16.10
CA TYR A 102 0.04 2.64 17.19
C TYR A 102 0.69 2.32 18.55
N GLU A 103 1.42 1.22 18.66
CA GLU A 103 2.11 0.86 19.92
C GLU A 103 3.21 1.86 20.27
N GLN A 104 3.93 2.36 19.26
CA GLN A 104 4.89 3.45 19.46
C GLN A 104 4.23 4.72 20.02
N LEU A 105 3.04 5.10 19.53
CA LEU A 105 2.31 6.26 20.04
C LEU A 105 1.81 6.08 21.48
N LYS A 106 1.67 4.84 21.93
CA LYS A 106 1.31 4.48 23.33
C LYS A 106 2.52 4.46 24.26
N GLY A 107 3.73 4.48 23.72
CA GLY A 107 4.98 4.55 24.48
C GLY A 107 5.86 3.30 24.35
N ASP A 108 5.43 2.28 23.59
CA ASP A 108 6.26 1.13 23.26
C ASP A 108 7.10 1.40 22.00
N ASP A 109 8.22 2.09 22.17
CA ASP A 109 9.20 2.33 21.09
C ASP A 109 9.92 1.04 20.63
N PHE A 110 9.85 -0.03 21.42
CA PHE A 110 10.60 -1.27 21.16
C PHE A 110 9.79 -2.33 20.41
N TYR A 111 8.47 -2.17 20.31
CA TYR A 111 7.56 -3.05 19.57
C TYR A 111 8.19 -3.58 18.28
N SER A 112 8.28 -4.90 18.17
CA SER A 112 9.11 -5.58 17.19
C SER A 112 8.35 -5.92 15.91
N SER A 113 9.08 -6.05 14.80
CA SER A 113 8.49 -6.52 13.53
C SER A 113 7.90 -7.94 13.65
N LYS A 114 8.41 -8.76 14.57
CA LYS A 114 7.91 -10.12 14.82
C LYS A 114 6.55 -10.10 15.53
N GLU A 115 6.36 -9.20 16.50
CA GLU A 115 5.08 -8.99 17.16
C GLU A 115 4.04 -8.43 16.19
N ALA A 116 4.43 -7.45 15.36
CA ALA A 116 3.56 -6.93 14.30
C ALA A 116 3.08 -8.03 13.35
N PHE A 117 3.96 -8.97 12.99
CA PHE A 117 3.61 -10.12 12.16
C PHE A 117 2.73 -11.14 12.90
N ARG A 118 2.95 -11.35 14.21
CA ARG A 118 2.08 -12.19 15.05
C ARG A 118 0.68 -11.61 15.16
N PHE A 119 0.57 -10.29 15.35
CA PHE A 119 -0.69 -9.56 15.32
C PHE A 119 -1.38 -9.73 13.97
N LEU A 120 -0.64 -9.52 12.87
CA LEU A 120 -1.17 -9.71 11.53
C LEU A 120 -1.74 -11.12 11.33
N LYS A 121 -1.07 -12.18 11.80
CA LYS A 121 -1.60 -13.55 11.70
C LYS A 121 -2.95 -13.74 12.38
N LYS A 122 -3.21 -13.05 13.49
CA LYS A 122 -4.51 -13.09 14.19
C LYS A 122 -5.57 -12.29 13.44
N HIS A 123 -5.21 -11.16 12.84
CA HIS A 123 -6.13 -10.20 12.21
C HIS A 123 -5.88 -10.00 10.70
N PHE A 124 -5.43 -11.04 9.99
CA PHE A 124 -5.05 -10.92 8.58
C PHE A 124 -6.30 -10.74 7.70
N ALA A 125 -7.40 -11.43 8.03
CA ALA A 125 -8.62 -11.40 7.24
C ALA A 125 -9.22 -9.98 7.18
N PRO A 126 -9.50 -9.27 8.29
CA PRO A 126 -10.03 -7.91 8.21
C PRO A 126 -9.16 -6.94 7.40
N ALA A 127 -7.83 -7.09 7.41
CA ALA A 127 -6.91 -6.18 6.74
C ALA A 127 -7.08 -6.10 5.22
N PHE A 128 -7.33 -7.23 4.54
CA PHE A 128 -7.53 -7.25 3.08
C PHE A 128 -8.97 -7.57 2.67
N LEU A 129 -9.73 -8.28 3.52
CA LEU A 129 -11.12 -8.64 3.21
C LEU A 129 -12.06 -7.44 3.33
N SER A 130 -11.72 -6.40 4.11
CA SER A 130 -12.55 -5.20 4.22
C SER A 130 -12.63 -4.43 2.89
N PRO A 131 -11.51 -4.06 2.22
CA PRO A 131 -11.61 -3.48 0.88
C PRO A 131 -12.17 -4.45 -0.17
N LEU A 132 -11.84 -5.74 -0.08
CA LEU A 132 -12.30 -6.73 -1.07
C LEU A 132 -13.82 -6.98 -1.00
N SER A 133 -14.40 -6.98 0.19
CA SER A 133 -15.86 -7.10 0.37
C SER A 133 -16.59 -5.85 -0.13
N MET A 134 -16.01 -4.65 0.00
CA MET A 134 -16.54 -3.46 -0.67
C MET A 134 -16.52 -3.61 -2.19
N LEU A 135 -15.44 -4.15 -2.77
CA LEU A 135 -15.38 -4.44 -4.20
C LEU A 135 -16.44 -5.46 -4.63
N ALA A 136 -16.64 -6.52 -3.85
CA ALA A 136 -17.70 -7.50 -4.10
C ALA A 136 -19.09 -6.87 -4.04
N PHE A 137 -19.34 -5.95 -3.09
CA PHE A 137 -20.59 -5.22 -3.00
C PHE A 137 -20.83 -4.28 -4.19
N ILE A 138 -19.79 -3.62 -4.69
CA ILE A 138 -19.84 -2.83 -5.94
C ILE A 138 -20.23 -3.71 -7.12
N ALA A 139 -19.57 -4.87 -7.27
CA ALA A 139 -19.88 -5.81 -8.35
C ALA A 139 -21.33 -6.31 -8.26
N PHE A 140 -21.81 -6.62 -7.05
CA PHE A 140 -23.20 -7.00 -6.81
C PHE A 140 -24.19 -5.92 -7.26
N LEU A 141 -23.98 -4.66 -6.89
CA LEU A 141 -24.84 -3.55 -7.30
C LEU A 141 -24.84 -3.31 -8.82
N ILE A 142 -23.68 -3.46 -9.47
CA ILE A 142 -23.58 -3.38 -10.94
C ILE A 142 -24.38 -4.50 -11.60
N ILE A 143 -24.27 -5.74 -11.10
CA ILE A 143 -25.04 -6.87 -11.60
C ILE A 143 -26.55 -6.61 -11.45
N CYS A 144 -27.01 -6.10 -10.31
CA CYS A 144 -28.40 -5.68 -10.14
C CYS A 144 -28.81 -4.62 -11.17
N GLY A 145 -27.96 -3.62 -11.42
CA GLY A 145 -28.21 -2.60 -12.44
C GLY A 145 -28.34 -3.19 -13.86
N ILE A 146 -27.49 -4.15 -14.22
CA ILE A 146 -27.57 -4.87 -15.50
C ILE A 146 -28.89 -5.65 -15.61
N ILE A 147 -29.32 -6.32 -14.55
CA ILE A 147 -30.60 -7.05 -14.53
C ILE A 147 -31.78 -6.09 -14.74
N VAL A 148 -31.77 -4.92 -14.10
CA VAL A 148 -32.81 -3.91 -14.33
C VAL A 148 -32.76 -3.36 -15.75
N GLY A 149 -31.56 -3.16 -16.30
CA GLY A 149 -31.39 -2.78 -17.71
C GLY A 149 -31.96 -3.81 -18.69
N LEU A 150 -31.83 -5.11 -18.39
CA LEU A 150 -32.44 -6.19 -19.17
C LEU A 150 -33.98 -6.14 -19.13
N LEU A 151 -34.57 -5.84 -17.97
CA LEU A 151 -36.02 -5.62 -17.85
C LEU A 151 -36.48 -4.40 -18.65
N GLY A 152 -35.63 -3.37 -18.75
CA GLY A 152 -35.85 -2.18 -19.57
C GLY A 152 -35.97 -2.45 -21.06
N LYS A 153 -35.47 -3.59 -21.56
CA LYS A 153 -35.51 -3.96 -22.98
C LYS A 153 -36.91 -4.38 -23.46
N ILE A 154 -37.86 -4.60 -22.55
CA ILE A 154 -39.23 -5.01 -22.91
C ILE A 154 -39.94 -3.85 -23.61
N PRO A 155 -40.46 -4.01 -24.85
CA PRO A 155 -41.13 -2.93 -25.58
C PRO A 155 -42.30 -2.35 -24.79
N TYR A 156 -42.45 -1.02 -24.82
CA TYR A 156 -43.47 -0.23 -24.12
C TYR A 156 -43.41 -0.30 -22.58
N LEU A 157 -43.45 -1.49 -21.99
CA LEU A 157 -43.43 -1.72 -20.53
C LEU A 157 -42.09 -1.39 -19.88
N GLY A 158 -40.97 -1.74 -20.52
CA GLY A 158 -39.63 -1.50 -20.00
C GLY A 158 -39.25 -0.02 -20.04
N GLU A 159 -39.60 0.67 -21.13
CA GLU A 159 -39.37 2.11 -21.29
C GLU A 159 -40.14 2.94 -20.26
N LEU A 160 -41.45 2.66 -20.10
CA LEU A 160 -42.27 3.30 -19.09
C LEU A 160 -41.83 2.93 -17.67
N GLY A 161 -41.45 1.68 -17.43
CA GLY A 161 -40.93 1.22 -16.15
C GLY A 161 -39.67 1.97 -15.74
N ILE A 162 -38.67 2.07 -16.63
CA ILE A 162 -37.46 2.86 -16.36
C ILE A 162 -37.83 4.32 -16.12
N GLY A 163 -38.71 4.92 -16.92
CA GLY A 163 -39.11 6.32 -16.75
C GLY A 163 -39.75 6.61 -15.40
N ILE A 164 -40.68 5.75 -14.95
CA ILE A 164 -41.38 5.90 -13.66
C ILE A 164 -40.42 5.65 -12.49
N PHE A 165 -39.58 4.62 -12.58
CA PHE A 165 -38.66 4.22 -11.51
C PHE A 165 -37.31 4.94 -11.54
N TYR A 166 -37.11 5.88 -12.48
CA TYR A 166 -35.84 6.57 -12.71
C TYR A 166 -35.36 7.31 -11.46
N LEU A 167 -36.22 8.11 -10.84
CA LEU A 167 -35.86 8.89 -9.66
C LEU A 167 -35.77 8.00 -8.41
N ILE A 168 -36.75 7.11 -8.20
CA ILE A 168 -36.76 6.15 -7.10
C ILE A 168 -37.28 4.82 -7.66
N PRO A 169 -36.54 3.71 -7.56
CA PRO A 169 -35.29 3.51 -6.83
C PRO A 169 -33.98 3.66 -7.65
N LEU A 170 -34.04 3.85 -8.98
CA LEU A 170 -32.85 3.71 -9.84
C LEU A 170 -31.75 4.75 -9.54
N PHE A 171 -32.10 6.04 -9.52
CA PHE A 171 -31.14 7.10 -9.22
C PHE A 171 -30.59 6.99 -7.79
N ALA A 172 -31.44 6.63 -6.81
CA ALA A 172 -31.00 6.40 -5.44
C ALA A 172 -29.98 5.24 -5.34
N ALA A 173 -30.22 4.12 -6.05
CA ALA A 173 -29.29 3.00 -6.11
C ALA A 173 -27.97 3.39 -6.80
N ALA A 174 -28.03 4.17 -7.89
CA ALA A 174 -26.84 4.66 -8.58
C ALA A 174 -26.01 5.63 -7.71
N LEU A 175 -26.67 6.50 -6.94
CA LEU A 175 -26.01 7.39 -5.98
C LEU A 175 -25.31 6.59 -4.88
N CYS A 176 -25.98 5.56 -4.36
CA CYS A 176 -25.39 4.62 -3.41
C CYS A 176 -24.15 3.94 -3.99
N LEU A 177 -24.22 3.42 -5.21
CA LEU A 177 -23.09 2.81 -5.90
C LEU A 177 -21.91 3.79 -6.05
N ALA A 178 -22.16 5.04 -6.47
CA ALA A 178 -21.13 6.05 -6.58
C ALA A 178 -20.43 6.33 -5.24
N TYR A 179 -21.20 6.39 -4.14
CA TYR A 179 -20.66 6.58 -2.80
C TYR A 179 -19.85 5.37 -2.30
N VAL A 180 -20.29 4.14 -2.57
CA VAL A 180 -19.54 2.93 -2.22
C VAL A 180 -18.23 2.84 -3.00
N ILE A 181 -18.24 3.16 -4.29
CA ILE A 181 -17.01 3.22 -5.12
C ILE A 181 -16.03 4.23 -4.54
N PHE A 182 -16.51 5.41 -4.14
CA PHE A 182 -15.69 6.41 -3.48
C PHE A 182 -15.07 5.90 -2.17
N ILE A 183 -15.87 5.24 -1.32
CA ILE A 183 -15.39 4.69 -0.05
C ILE A 183 -14.43 3.52 -0.26
N PHE A 184 -14.57 2.73 -1.33
CA PHE A 184 -13.63 1.67 -1.66
C PHE A 184 -12.20 2.20 -1.80
N PHE A 185 -11.98 3.35 -2.46
CA PHE A 185 -10.63 3.93 -2.54
C PHE A 185 -10.12 4.43 -1.18
N VAL A 186 -11.01 4.97 -0.35
CA VAL A 186 -10.67 5.39 1.02
C VAL A 186 -10.32 4.18 1.90
N SER A 187 -11.01 3.06 1.72
CA SER A 187 -10.78 1.86 2.53
C SER A 187 -9.40 1.24 2.28
N LEU A 188 -8.87 1.33 1.06
CA LEU A 188 -7.49 0.90 0.76
C LEU A 188 -6.44 1.60 1.62
N LEU A 189 -6.69 2.84 2.04
CA LEU A 189 -5.79 3.61 2.89
C LEU A 189 -6.13 3.49 4.39
N LEU A 190 -7.42 3.48 4.72
CA LEU A 190 -7.89 3.59 6.11
C LEU A 190 -8.07 2.22 6.78
N ALA A 191 -8.40 1.15 6.04
CA ALA A 191 -8.61 -0.18 6.62
C ALA A 191 -7.41 -0.70 7.41
N PRO A 192 -6.15 -0.59 6.92
CA PRO A 192 -4.98 -0.99 7.70
C PRO A 192 -4.87 -0.27 9.05
N ALA A 193 -5.22 1.02 9.10
CA ALA A 193 -5.18 1.83 10.32
C ALA A 193 -6.29 1.45 11.31
N VAL A 194 -7.49 1.19 10.81
CA VAL A 194 -8.64 0.78 11.64
C VAL A 194 -8.37 -0.58 12.28
N VAL A 195 -7.97 -1.57 11.48
CA VAL A 195 -7.68 -2.94 11.96
C VAL A 195 -6.55 -2.93 12.99
N ALA A 196 -5.48 -2.18 12.74
CA ALA A 196 -4.34 -2.11 13.65
C ALA A 196 -4.66 -1.50 15.02
N THR A 197 -5.65 -0.62 15.10
CA THR A 197 -5.96 0.15 16.32
C THR A 197 -7.13 -0.43 17.11
N LEU A 198 -8.17 -0.92 16.43
CA LEU A 198 -9.38 -1.42 17.08
C LEU A 198 -9.42 -2.96 17.22
N LYS A 199 -8.61 -3.70 16.44
CA LYS A 199 -8.61 -5.18 16.43
C LYS A 199 -9.98 -5.79 16.08
N GLU A 200 -10.81 -5.03 15.37
CA GLU A 200 -12.20 -5.36 15.03
C GLU A 200 -12.30 -6.28 13.80
N ASP A 201 -13.47 -6.90 13.65
CA ASP A 201 -13.77 -7.78 12.52
C ASP A 201 -13.97 -7.02 11.20
N THR A 202 -14.08 -7.76 10.09
CA THR A 202 -14.23 -7.19 8.74
C THR A 202 -15.46 -6.26 8.64
N PHE A 203 -16.60 -6.68 9.18
CA PHE A 203 -17.84 -5.89 9.13
C PHE A 203 -17.71 -4.59 9.94
N GLU A 204 -17.19 -4.67 11.16
CA GLU A 204 -16.97 -3.52 12.03
C GLU A 204 -15.96 -2.54 11.42
N THR A 205 -14.88 -3.06 10.82
CA THR A 205 -13.91 -2.26 10.07
C THR A 205 -14.58 -1.45 8.96
N ILE A 206 -15.48 -2.07 8.19
CA ILE A 206 -16.25 -1.38 7.14
C ILE A 206 -17.12 -0.29 7.75
N VAL A 207 -17.95 -0.63 8.76
CA VAL A 207 -18.83 0.32 9.44
C VAL A 207 -18.04 1.53 9.96
N GLN A 208 -16.86 1.28 10.51
CA GLN A 208 -16.02 2.31 11.07
C GLN A 208 -15.38 3.20 10.00
N ILE A 209 -15.00 2.65 8.84
CA ILE A 209 -14.56 3.44 7.68
C ILE A 209 -15.70 4.35 7.20
N PHE A 210 -16.90 3.80 6.99
CA PHE A 210 -18.09 4.56 6.60
C PHE A 210 -18.39 5.69 7.60
N SER A 211 -18.42 5.35 8.89
CA SER A 211 -18.70 6.31 9.96
C SER A 211 -17.63 7.40 10.08
N THR A 212 -16.36 7.07 9.85
CA THR A 212 -15.26 8.05 9.89
C THR A 212 -15.33 9.01 8.71
N VAL A 213 -15.56 8.49 7.50
CA VAL A 213 -15.70 9.31 6.29
C VAL A 213 -16.93 10.20 6.38
N TRP A 214 -18.06 9.68 6.84
CA TRP A 214 -19.30 10.44 6.94
C TRP A 214 -19.24 11.56 7.98
N ASN A 215 -18.80 11.25 9.21
CA ASN A 215 -18.85 12.21 10.32
C ASN A 215 -17.71 13.24 10.29
N GLN A 216 -16.59 12.94 9.63
CA GLN A 216 -15.40 13.80 9.61
C GLN A 216 -14.80 13.96 8.20
N ALA A 217 -15.64 13.96 7.15
CA ALA A 217 -15.24 13.99 5.75
C ALA A 217 -14.12 15.01 5.46
N TRP A 218 -14.36 16.30 5.73
CA TRP A 218 -13.43 17.36 5.38
C TRP A 218 -12.07 17.20 6.09
N ARG A 219 -12.07 16.80 7.37
CA ARG A 219 -10.83 16.58 8.13
C ARG A 219 -10.06 15.39 7.59
N TYR A 220 -10.77 14.30 7.26
CA TYR A 220 -10.16 13.12 6.66
C TYR A 220 -9.44 13.47 5.36
N PHE A 221 -10.09 14.20 4.44
CA PHE A 221 -9.47 14.56 3.16
C PHE A 221 -8.32 15.55 3.30
N VAL A 222 -8.44 16.55 4.17
CA VAL A 222 -7.35 17.51 4.42
C VAL A 222 -6.14 16.79 5.04
N TYR A 223 -6.35 15.93 6.04
CA TYR A 223 -5.26 15.21 6.69
C TYR A 223 -4.65 14.17 5.75
N THR A 224 -5.45 13.41 5.00
CA THR A 224 -4.96 12.46 4.00
C THR A 224 -4.20 13.15 2.87
N GLY A 225 -4.68 14.29 2.37
CA GLY A 225 -3.97 15.10 1.38
C GLY A 225 -2.63 15.62 1.91
N LEU A 226 -2.60 16.07 3.17
CA LEU A 226 -1.36 16.48 3.82
C LEU A 226 -0.38 15.31 3.98
N VAL A 227 -0.85 14.14 4.39
CA VAL A 227 -0.02 12.91 4.46
C VAL A 227 0.53 12.56 3.07
N GLY A 228 -0.28 12.68 2.01
CA GLY A 228 0.17 12.48 0.63
C GLY A 228 1.29 13.45 0.23
N LEU A 229 1.14 14.73 0.54
CA LEU A 229 2.18 15.75 0.31
C LEU A 229 3.46 15.44 1.10
N MET A 230 3.33 15.07 2.37
CA MET A 230 4.46 14.72 3.22
C MET A 230 5.17 13.44 2.74
N SER A 231 4.41 12.45 2.27
CA SER A 231 4.95 11.23 1.65
C SER A 231 5.74 11.57 0.39
N LYS A 232 5.18 12.42 -0.48
CA LYS A 232 5.84 12.89 -1.70
C LYS A 232 7.18 13.57 -1.41
N LEU A 233 7.20 14.51 -0.46
CA LEU A 233 8.43 15.18 -0.03
C LEU A 233 9.43 14.20 0.60
N GLY A 234 8.96 13.26 1.40
CA GLY A 234 9.79 12.21 2.00
C GLY A 234 10.46 11.32 0.94
N ILE A 235 9.70 10.88 -0.06
CA ILE A 235 10.23 10.11 -1.20
C ILE A 235 11.27 10.93 -1.97
N PHE A 236 11.00 12.20 -2.25
CA PHE A 236 11.94 13.06 -2.96
C PHE A 236 13.27 13.22 -2.20
N ILE A 237 13.21 13.57 -0.90
CA ILE A 237 14.41 13.79 -0.09
C ILE A 237 15.22 12.50 0.04
N PHE A 238 14.56 11.40 0.42
CA PHE A 238 15.25 10.12 0.61
C PHE A 238 15.77 9.57 -0.73
N GLY A 239 14.98 9.66 -1.80
CA GLY A 239 15.38 9.31 -3.16
C GLY A 239 16.57 10.11 -3.66
N TYR A 240 16.63 11.42 -3.37
CA TYR A 240 17.78 12.26 -3.69
C TYR A 240 19.06 11.77 -3.00
N PHE A 241 19.00 11.49 -1.70
CA PHE A 241 20.16 10.97 -0.96
C PHE A 241 20.57 9.58 -1.44
N SER A 242 19.62 8.68 -1.72
CA SER A 242 19.90 7.37 -2.31
C SER A 242 20.56 7.50 -3.69
N PHE A 243 20.08 8.41 -4.53
CA PHE A 243 20.68 8.68 -5.83
C PHE A 243 22.10 9.24 -5.72
N ARG A 244 22.32 10.22 -4.82
CA ARG A 244 23.66 10.74 -4.53
C ARG A 244 24.60 9.66 -4.00
N ALA A 245 24.11 8.73 -3.20
CA ALA A 245 24.91 7.60 -2.72
C ALA A 245 25.39 6.71 -3.88
N VAL A 246 24.52 6.41 -4.86
CA VAL A 246 24.91 5.68 -6.09
C VAL A 246 25.96 6.46 -6.90
N GLN A 247 25.79 7.77 -7.04
CA GLN A 247 26.79 8.61 -7.71
C GLN A 247 28.14 8.63 -6.97
N PHE A 248 28.14 8.61 -5.64
CA PHE A 248 29.39 8.50 -4.87
C PHE A 248 30.06 7.15 -5.04
N ILE A 249 29.31 6.05 -5.19
CA ILE A 249 29.87 4.74 -5.55
C ILE A 249 30.54 4.82 -6.93
N HIS A 250 29.84 5.40 -7.91
CA HIS A 250 30.39 5.58 -9.26
C HIS A 250 31.64 6.46 -9.26
N LEU A 251 31.66 7.53 -8.47
CA LEU A 251 32.81 8.42 -8.34
C LEU A 251 34.00 7.71 -7.69
N SER A 252 33.78 7.03 -6.56
CA SER A 252 34.83 6.38 -5.77
C SER A 252 35.41 5.14 -6.47
N CYS A 253 34.56 4.21 -6.90
CA CYS A 253 35.00 3.02 -7.64
C CYS A 253 35.48 3.37 -9.05
N GLY A 254 34.93 4.42 -9.66
CA GLY A 254 35.29 4.88 -11.00
C GLY A 254 36.72 5.41 -11.11
N VAL A 255 37.36 5.85 -10.01
CA VAL A 255 38.78 6.26 -9.99
C VAL A 255 39.68 5.18 -10.58
N PHE A 256 39.40 3.91 -10.26
CA PHE A 256 40.19 2.77 -10.71
C PHE A 256 39.53 2.02 -11.87
N MET A 257 38.21 1.79 -11.81
CA MET A 257 37.50 1.00 -12.83
C MET A 257 37.26 1.75 -14.14
N LYS A 258 37.23 3.10 -14.11
CA LYS A 258 37.02 3.97 -15.28
C LYS A 258 35.82 3.51 -16.12
N ASP A 259 35.99 3.46 -17.45
CA ASP A 259 34.96 3.14 -18.44
C ASP A 259 34.32 1.75 -18.23
N LYS A 260 35.04 0.82 -17.60
CA LYS A 260 34.46 -0.50 -17.29
C LYS A 260 33.27 -0.39 -16.34
N LEU A 261 33.28 0.56 -15.40
CA LEU A 261 32.15 0.74 -14.49
C LEU A 261 30.97 1.43 -15.17
N THR A 262 31.24 2.35 -16.10
CA THR A 262 30.17 2.99 -16.88
C THR A 262 29.47 1.97 -17.75
N ASP A 263 30.22 1.11 -18.46
CA ASP A 263 29.64 0.11 -19.36
C ASP A 263 28.78 -0.92 -18.60
N ILE A 264 29.26 -1.38 -17.43
CA ILE A 264 28.48 -2.28 -16.56
C ILE A 264 27.21 -1.59 -16.04
N THR A 265 27.30 -0.30 -15.68
CA THR A 265 26.14 0.45 -15.18
C THR A 265 25.12 0.70 -16.29
N GLU A 266 25.56 0.99 -17.50
CA GLU A 266 24.68 1.17 -18.67
C GLU A 266 23.96 -0.13 -19.02
N GLN A 267 24.67 -1.26 -19.02
CA GLN A 267 24.04 -2.57 -19.19
C GLN A 267 23.12 -2.95 -18.01
N ALA A 268 23.41 -2.49 -16.79
CA ALA A 268 22.51 -2.71 -15.66
C ALA A 268 21.18 -1.94 -15.82
N LEU A 269 21.23 -0.73 -16.39
CA LEU A 269 20.06 0.09 -16.63
C LEU A 269 19.18 -0.47 -17.75
N SER A 270 19.75 -1.15 -18.76
CA SER A 270 18.97 -1.77 -19.84
C SER A 270 18.01 -2.86 -19.34
N TYR A 271 18.34 -3.55 -18.23
CA TYR A 271 17.42 -4.50 -17.59
C TYR A 271 16.25 -3.84 -16.85
N ILE A 272 16.30 -2.52 -16.59
CA ILE A 272 15.30 -1.77 -15.84
C ILE A 272 14.44 -0.95 -16.80
N THR A 273 13.40 -1.56 -17.34
CA THR A 273 12.47 -0.96 -18.31
C THR A 273 11.33 -0.19 -17.64
N ILE A 274 11.65 0.70 -16.70
CA ILE A 274 10.62 1.50 -16.02
C ILE A 274 10.25 2.70 -16.91
N PRO A 275 8.96 2.97 -17.18
CA PRO A 275 8.54 4.13 -17.96
C PRO A 275 9.09 5.43 -17.36
N GLU A 276 9.69 6.29 -18.19
CA GLU A 276 10.31 7.56 -17.76
C GLU A 276 9.33 8.42 -16.95
N ARG A 277 8.06 8.48 -17.36
CA ARG A 277 7.01 9.22 -16.64
C ARG A 277 6.84 8.79 -15.19
N PHE A 278 7.04 7.49 -14.91
CA PHE A 278 6.94 6.96 -13.55
C PHE A 278 8.15 7.39 -12.72
N LEU A 279 9.35 7.30 -13.28
CA LEU A 279 10.58 7.77 -12.62
C LEU A 279 10.59 9.30 -12.43
N ASP A 280 10.11 10.06 -13.41
CA ASP A 280 9.92 11.50 -13.35
C ASP A 280 8.97 11.89 -12.23
N TYR A 281 7.90 11.10 -12.01
CA TYR A 281 7.03 11.34 -10.87
C TYR A 281 7.84 11.29 -9.58
N PHE A 282 8.64 10.26 -9.30
CA PHE A 282 9.36 10.17 -8.02
C PHE A 282 10.56 11.11 -7.89
N SER A 283 11.20 11.46 -9.01
CA SER A 283 12.36 12.35 -9.03
C SER A 283 12.00 13.83 -9.05
N ASN A 284 10.74 14.19 -9.31
CA ASN A 284 10.26 15.57 -9.33
C ASN A 284 9.28 15.86 -8.17
N ILE A 285 9.37 17.06 -7.59
CA ILE A 285 8.46 17.52 -6.53
C ILE A 285 7.14 18.02 -7.12
N PHE A 286 7.19 18.81 -8.19
CA PHE A 286 6.05 19.57 -8.71
C PHE A 286 5.75 19.21 -10.16
N ALA A 287 4.49 18.92 -10.48
CA ALA A 287 4.06 18.73 -11.85
C ALA A 287 4.26 20.03 -12.66
N GLY A 288 4.93 19.94 -13.82
CA GLY A 288 5.13 21.08 -14.73
C GLY A 288 6.30 22.02 -14.40
N LEU A 289 6.96 21.86 -13.24
CA LEU A 289 8.22 22.56 -12.92
C LEU A 289 9.36 21.53 -12.93
N ASN A 290 10.47 21.84 -13.61
CA ASN A 290 11.63 20.94 -13.70
C ASN A 290 12.53 21.00 -12.45
N PHE A 291 11.94 20.79 -11.27
CA PHE A 291 12.70 20.62 -10.02
C PHE A 291 12.94 19.14 -9.74
N ARG A 292 13.75 18.51 -10.60
CA ARG A 292 14.09 17.08 -10.54
C ARG A 292 15.59 16.85 -10.39
N PHE A 293 15.97 15.71 -9.81
CA PHE A 293 17.33 15.20 -9.98
C PHE A 293 17.39 14.31 -11.22
N HIS A 294 18.44 14.48 -12.03
CA HIS A 294 18.59 13.77 -13.29
C HIS A 294 18.96 12.31 -13.03
N LEU A 295 18.05 11.41 -13.38
CA LEU A 295 18.34 9.98 -13.43
C LEU A 295 19.14 9.67 -14.70
N PRO A 296 19.99 8.63 -14.68
CA PRO A 296 20.69 8.18 -15.88
C PRO A 296 19.68 7.75 -16.96
N GLU A 297 19.99 8.03 -18.22
CA GLU A 297 19.16 7.59 -19.33
C GLU A 297 19.19 6.07 -19.45
N ILE A 298 18.03 5.49 -19.75
CA ILE A 298 17.89 4.04 -19.98
C ILE A 298 18.23 3.80 -21.45
N GLY A 299 19.41 3.22 -21.71
CA GLY A 299 19.91 2.94 -23.06
C GLY A 299 19.66 1.48 -23.51
N PRO A 300 19.93 1.15 -24.79
CA PRO A 300 19.77 -0.19 -25.35
C PRO A 300 20.76 -1.23 -24.79
N GLY A 301 21.59 -0.86 -23.81
CA GLY A 301 22.60 -1.73 -23.22
C GLY A 301 23.85 -1.87 -24.11
N ILE A 302 24.91 -2.42 -23.52
CA ILE A 302 26.18 -2.68 -24.19
C ILE A 302 26.53 -4.15 -23.96
N TYR A 303 27.03 -4.81 -25.02
CA TYR A 303 27.53 -6.18 -24.89
C TYR A 303 28.80 -6.22 -24.04
N LEU A 304 28.74 -6.97 -22.94
CA LEU A 304 29.85 -7.17 -22.03
C LEU A 304 30.41 -8.59 -22.13
N ASN A 305 31.59 -8.80 -21.54
CA ASN A 305 32.08 -10.16 -21.32
C ASN A 305 31.21 -10.88 -20.26
N TRP A 306 31.31 -12.21 -20.17
CA TRP A 306 30.48 -13.02 -19.26
C TRP A 306 30.45 -12.51 -17.81
N SER A 307 31.60 -12.03 -17.30
CA SER A 307 31.72 -11.48 -15.96
C SER A 307 31.05 -10.12 -15.80
N GLY A 308 31.08 -9.29 -16.86
CA GLY A 308 30.44 -7.98 -16.91
C GLY A 308 28.92 -8.10 -16.97
N GLU A 309 28.39 -9.04 -17.75
CA GLU A 309 26.94 -9.31 -17.81
C GLU A 309 26.38 -9.74 -16.44
N ILE A 310 27.07 -10.66 -15.75
CA ILE A 310 26.67 -11.06 -14.39
C ILE A 310 26.72 -9.88 -13.43
N SER A 311 27.76 -9.05 -13.53
CA SER A 311 27.91 -7.86 -12.69
C SER A 311 26.79 -6.84 -12.96
N ALA A 312 26.46 -6.60 -14.23
CA ALA A 312 25.39 -5.69 -14.64
C ALA A 312 24.04 -6.17 -14.10
N PHE A 313 23.74 -7.47 -14.20
CA PHE A 313 22.53 -8.06 -13.65
C PHE A 313 22.42 -7.89 -12.12
N LEU A 314 23.52 -8.11 -11.38
CA LEU A 314 23.55 -7.91 -9.92
C LEU A 314 23.37 -6.43 -9.54
N ILE A 315 23.95 -5.51 -10.31
CA ILE A 315 23.75 -4.06 -10.11
C ILE A 315 22.30 -3.69 -10.40
N ALA A 316 21.68 -4.24 -11.45
CA ALA A 316 20.27 -3.99 -11.78
C ALA A 316 19.34 -4.40 -10.62
N ILE A 317 19.53 -5.59 -10.05
CA ILE A 317 18.79 -6.04 -8.85
C ILE A 317 19.00 -5.08 -7.68
N SER A 318 20.25 -4.64 -7.46
CA SER A 318 20.58 -3.73 -6.36
C SER A 318 19.90 -2.36 -6.53
N LEU A 319 19.85 -1.82 -7.76
CA LEU A 319 19.14 -0.59 -8.08
C LEU A 319 17.63 -0.73 -7.85
N ILE A 320 17.03 -1.85 -8.25
CA ILE A 320 15.62 -2.16 -7.96
C ILE A 320 15.37 -2.14 -6.44
N PHE A 321 16.26 -2.75 -5.64
CA PHE A 321 16.14 -2.74 -4.19
C PHE A 321 16.21 -1.32 -3.62
N ILE A 322 17.08 -0.46 -4.15
CA ILE A 322 17.15 0.95 -3.76
C ILE A 322 15.84 1.68 -4.10
N ILE A 323 15.29 1.49 -5.31
CA ILE A 323 14.00 2.06 -5.72
C ILE A 323 12.90 1.59 -4.76
N PHE A 324 12.85 0.30 -4.46
CA PHE A 324 11.88 -0.26 -3.52
C PHE A 324 12.03 0.27 -2.12
N MET A 325 13.25 0.46 -1.62
CA MET A 325 13.48 1.09 -0.31
C MET A 325 12.94 2.51 -0.27
N VAL A 326 13.12 3.29 -1.35
CA VAL A 326 12.61 4.65 -1.46
C VAL A 326 11.06 4.67 -1.49
N LEU A 327 10.45 3.82 -2.31
CA LEU A 327 8.99 3.66 -2.35
C LEU A 327 8.42 3.19 -1.00
N SER A 328 9.12 2.26 -0.34
CA SER A 328 8.75 1.73 0.97
C SER A 328 8.71 2.82 2.04
N TYR A 329 9.66 3.76 2.01
CA TYR A 329 9.61 4.89 2.92
C TYR A 329 8.36 5.73 2.68
N GLY A 330 8.04 6.07 1.42
CA GLY A 330 6.83 6.80 1.08
C GLY A 330 5.54 6.13 1.54
N LEU A 331 5.42 4.82 1.30
CA LEU A 331 4.27 4.03 1.73
C LEU A 331 4.20 3.90 3.27
N ALA A 332 5.35 3.81 3.95
CA ALA A 332 5.39 3.83 5.40
C ALA A 332 4.92 5.17 5.99
N ILE A 333 5.21 6.30 5.33
CA ILE A 333 4.66 7.62 5.69
C ILE A 333 3.15 7.62 5.55
N ILE A 334 2.63 7.07 4.45
CA ILE A 334 1.18 6.99 4.22
C ILE A 334 0.52 6.15 5.32
N SER A 335 0.99 4.93 5.57
CA SER A 335 0.43 4.06 6.62
C SER A 335 0.50 4.73 8.00
N THR A 336 1.67 5.23 8.41
CA THR A 336 1.86 5.94 9.68
C THR A 336 0.95 7.17 9.79
N GLY A 337 0.84 7.96 8.72
CA GLY A 337 0.01 9.15 8.66
C GLY A 337 -1.49 8.85 8.72
N GLN A 338 -1.93 7.76 8.08
CA GLN A 338 -3.30 7.29 8.17
C GLN A 338 -3.63 6.76 9.58
N THR A 339 -2.69 6.08 10.26
CA THR A 339 -2.87 5.69 11.67
C THR A 339 -3.04 6.90 12.58
N VAL A 340 -2.16 7.90 12.45
CA VAL A 340 -2.25 9.16 13.22
C VAL A 340 -3.56 9.88 12.92
N THR A 341 -3.92 9.99 11.63
CA THR A 341 -5.17 10.61 11.18
C THR A 341 -6.39 9.90 11.78
N TYR A 342 -6.41 8.57 11.76
CA TYR A 342 -7.51 7.79 12.29
C TYR A 342 -7.68 7.97 13.80
N ILE A 343 -6.59 7.94 14.57
CA ILE A 343 -6.62 8.20 16.03
C ILE A 343 -7.19 9.59 16.33
N ILE A 344 -6.76 10.61 15.58
CA ILE A 344 -7.28 11.99 15.72
C ILE A 344 -8.78 12.02 15.43
N LEU A 345 -9.22 11.40 14.33
CA LEU A 345 -10.62 11.43 13.92
C LEU A 345 -11.51 10.65 14.88
N ARG A 346 -11.04 9.51 15.41
CA ARG A 346 -11.75 8.72 16.42
C ARG A 346 -11.99 9.55 17.69
N LYS A 347 -10.96 10.23 18.19
CA LYS A 347 -11.10 11.14 19.34
C LYS A 347 -12.06 12.29 19.06
N LYS A 348 -12.06 12.85 17.84
CA LYS A 348 -12.95 13.96 17.47
C LYS A 348 -14.40 13.53 17.18
N LYS A 349 -14.62 12.28 16.76
CA LYS A 349 -15.94 11.73 16.42
C LYS A 349 -16.64 11.15 17.64
N ASP A 350 -15.93 10.33 18.41
CA ASP A 350 -16.52 9.47 19.46
C ASP A 350 -16.01 9.83 20.87
N ASP A 351 -15.20 10.87 21.02
CA ASP A 351 -14.47 11.24 22.26
C ASP A 351 -13.59 10.10 22.84
N ASP A 352 -13.33 9.07 22.05
CA ASP A 352 -12.58 7.87 22.42
C ASP A 352 -11.08 8.06 22.19
N ASP A 353 -10.31 8.10 23.28
CA ASP A 353 -8.85 8.22 23.23
C ASP A 353 -8.20 6.83 23.17
N LEU A 354 -7.95 6.36 21.95
CA LEU A 354 -7.35 5.05 21.69
C LEU A 354 -5.99 4.88 22.37
N LEU A 355 -5.23 5.96 22.59
CA LEU A 355 -3.89 5.88 23.18
C LEU A 355 -3.92 5.52 24.67
N LYS A 356 -5.06 5.69 25.35
CA LYS A 356 -5.24 5.32 26.76
C LYS A 356 -5.67 3.87 26.97
N ARG A 357 -6.08 3.17 25.92
CA ARG A 357 -6.44 1.75 26.02
C ARG A 357 -5.19 0.94 26.39
N LYS A 358 -5.35 -0.17 27.13
CA LYS A 358 -4.22 -1.06 27.47
C LYS A 358 -3.52 -1.58 26.22
N THR A 359 -2.21 -1.77 26.26
CA THR A 359 -1.45 -2.37 25.13
C THR A 359 -1.79 -3.84 24.99
N GLU A 360 -1.60 -4.41 23.79
CA GLU A 360 -1.80 -5.85 23.60
C GLU A 360 -0.83 -6.66 24.45
N THR A 361 0.38 -6.14 24.67
CA THR A 361 1.37 -6.73 25.57
C THR A 361 0.84 -6.76 27.00
N GLU A 362 0.30 -5.64 27.50
CA GLU A 362 -0.36 -5.60 28.82
C GLU A 362 -1.56 -6.57 28.91
N GLU A 363 -2.39 -6.65 27.86
CA GLU A 363 -3.52 -7.59 27.83
C GLU A 363 -3.09 -9.07 27.78
N GLU A 364 -1.97 -9.37 27.10
CA GLU A 364 -1.39 -10.72 27.05
C GLU A 364 -0.70 -11.08 28.37
N GLU A 365 -0.01 -10.13 29.01
CA GLU A 365 0.58 -10.30 30.35
C GLU A 365 -0.50 -10.54 31.40
N GLU A 366 -1.57 -9.74 31.43
CA GLU A 366 -2.71 -9.97 32.34
C GLU A 366 -3.36 -11.33 32.12
N ARG A 367 -3.54 -11.77 30.86
CA ARG A 367 -4.07 -13.12 30.59
C ARG A 367 -3.15 -14.23 31.07
N ARG A 368 -1.82 -14.06 30.92
CA ARG A 368 -0.85 -15.03 31.43
C ARG A 368 -0.88 -15.08 32.94
N GLU A 369 -0.88 -13.93 33.59
CA GLU A 369 -1.01 -13.82 35.05
C GLU A 369 -2.28 -14.50 35.54
N ILE A 370 -3.44 -14.27 34.91
CA ILE A 370 -4.70 -14.94 35.24
C ILE A 370 -4.61 -16.46 35.01
N SER A 371 -4.01 -16.90 33.92
CA SER A 371 -3.87 -18.34 33.61
C SER A 371 -2.89 -19.08 34.52
N GLU A 372 -2.00 -18.36 35.20
CA GLU A 372 -1.04 -18.90 36.17
C GLU A 372 -1.60 -18.93 37.61
N ILE A 373 -2.79 -18.39 37.85
CA ILE A 373 -3.48 -18.50 39.14
C ILE A 373 -4.01 -19.93 39.29
N PRO A 374 -3.62 -20.69 40.33
CA PRO A 374 -4.19 -22.00 40.61
C PRO A 374 -5.70 -21.86 40.91
N PRO A 375 -6.55 -22.81 40.46
CA PRO A 375 -8.01 -22.73 40.59
C PRO A 375 -8.53 -22.60 42.04
N GLU A 376 -7.69 -22.89 43.05
CA GLU A 376 -8.05 -22.73 44.47
C GLU A 376 -8.06 -21.27 44.96
N ALA A 377 -7.48 -20.31 44.22
CA ALA A 377 -7.44 -18.90 44.62
C ALA A 377 -8.55 -18.03 43.98
N GLU A 378 -9.30 -18.55 43.01
CA GLU A 378 -10.48 -17.87 42.45
C GLU A 378 -11.67 -17.88 43.43
N GLU A 379 -11.86 -18.97 44.20
CA GLU A 379 -12.95 -19.06 45.19
C GLU A 379 -12.77 -18.15 46.43
N GLU A 380 -11.54 -17.74 46.77
CA GLU A 380 -11.28 -16.81 47.88
C GLU A 380 -11.44 -15.33 47.49
N LYS A 381 -11.25 -14.98 46.21
CA LYS A 381 -11.45 -13.60 45.73
C LYS A 381 -12.91 -13.26 45.42
N GLU A 382 -13.74 -14.25 45.13
CA GLU A 382 -15.18 -14.05 44.90
C GLU A 382 -15.99 -13.95 46.21
N LYS A 383 -15.35 -14.24 47.36
CA LYS A 383 -15.97 -14.20 48.70
C LYS A 383 -15.44 -13.07 49.60
N ALA A 384 -14.60 -12.17 49.10
CA ALA A 384 -14.05 -11.03 49.84
C ALA A 384 -14.68 -9.69 49.44
#